data_AF-A0A0M3A2J9-F1
#
_entry.id   AF-A0A0M3A2J9-F1
#
_cell.length_a   1.000
_cell.length_b   1.000
_cell.length_c   1.000
_cell.angle_alpha   90.00
_cell.angle_beta   90.00
_cell.angle_gamma   90.00
#
_symmetry.space_group_name_H-M   'P 1'
#
loop_
_entity.id
_entity.type
_entity.pdbx_description
1 polymer ?
#
loop_
_entity_poly.entity_id
_entity_poly.type
_entity_poly.pdbx_seq_one_letter_code
_entity_poly.pdbx_strand_id
1 'polypeptide(L)' 'MNIQPIRNDDDLTNVFIRLESIFQAEEGTSEAEEMEILVSLIEAYEDEYYPIKCRS' A
#
# COMPACT_ATOMS: atom_id res chain seq x y z
N MET A 1 3.35 -14.83 1.54
CA MET A 1 2.62 -13.74 2.22
C MET A 1 1.14 -13.88 1.92
N ASN A 2 0.27 -13.52 2.85
CA ASN A 2 -1.19 -13.56 2.65
C ASN A 2 -1.69 -12.11 2.65
N ILE A 3 -1.36 -11.38 1.58
CA ILE A 3 -1.65 -9.95 1.46
C ILE A 3 -3.13 -9.81 1.14
N GLN A 4 -3.87 -9.11 2.00
CA GLN A 4 -5.30 -8.87 1.84
C GLN A 4 -5.53 -7.52 1.15
N PRO A 5 -6.57 -7.38 0.31
CA PRO A 5 -6.92 -6.11 -0.29
C PRO A 5 -7.40 -5.12 0.78
N ILE A 6 -7.09 -3.84 0.59
CA ILE A 6 -7.53 -2.75 1.46
C ILE A 6 -9.00 -2.47 1.17
N ARG A 7 -9.87 -2.54 2.19
CA ARG A 7 -11.33 -2.36 2.04
C ARG A 7 -11.90 -1.23 2.90
N ASN A 8 -11.10 -0.70 3.81
CA ASN A 8 -11.46 0.34 4.77
C ASN A 8 -10.19 1.06 5.23
N ASP A 9 -10.37 2.16 5.97
CA ASP A 9 -9.28 2.99 6.45
C ASP A 9 -8.41 2.32 7.53
N ASP A 10 -8.94 1.35 8.29
CA ASP A 10 -8.16 0.56 9.25
C ASP A 10 -7.16 -0.36 8.53
N ASP A 11 -7.59 -1.04 7.45
CA ASP A 11 -6.72 -1.82 6.58
C ASP A 11 -5.66 -0.93 5.93
N LEU A 12 -6.05 0.26 5.46
CA LEU A 12 -5.12 1.24 4.89
C LEU A 12 -4.04 1.62 5.91
N THR A 13 -4.46 1.93 7.14
CA THR A 13 -3.54 2.31 8.23
C THR A 13 -2.59 1.17 8.58
N ASN A 14 -3.09 -0.07 8.67
CA ASN A 14 -2.25 -1.24 8.93
C ASN A 14 -1.23 -1.49 7.81
N VAL A 15 -1.64 -1.31 6.55
CA VAL A 15 -0.75 -1.41 5.40
C VAL A 15 0.32 -0.33 5.47
N PHE A 16 -0.03 0.92 5.82
CA PHE A 16 0.97 1.98 6.03
C PHE A 16 1.96 1.66 7.15
N ILE A 17 1.50 1.18 8.30
CA ILE A 17 2.39 0.79 9.41
C ILE A 17 3.35 -0.32 8.96
N ARG A 18 2.84 -1.28 8.18
CA ARG A 18 3.66 -2.37 7.64
C ARG A 18 4.67 -1.83 6.64
N LEU A 19 4.23 -0.95 5.74
CA LEU A 19 5.05 -0.28 4.74
C LEU A 19 6.19 0.48 5.42
N GLU A 20 5.92 1.28 6.46
CA GLU A 20 6.97 2.00 7.21
C GLU A 20 8.00 1.06 7.84
N SER A 21 7.56 -0.11 8.32
CA SER A 21 8.47 -1.12 8.90
C SER A 21 9.40 -1.77 7.87
N ILE A 22 8.99 -1.85 6.61
CA ILE A 22 9.76 -2.46 5.51
C ILE A 22 10.33 -1.41 4.54
N PHE A 23 10.05 -0.13 4.76
CA PHE A 23 10.52 0.97 3.92
C PHE A 23 12.05 1.13 3.96
N GLN A 24 12.69 0.65 5.02
CA GLN A 24 14.14 0.59 5.15
C GLN A 24 14.73 -0.75 4.67
N ALA A 25 13.92 -1.65 4.12
CA ALA A 25 14.41 -2.91 3.58
C ALA A 25 15.30 -2.67 2.37
N GLU A 26 16.35 -3.49 2.27
CA GLU A 26 17.30 -3.40 1.17
C GLU A 26 16.68 -3.93 -0.13
N GLU A 27 16.97 -3.27 -1.24
CA GLU A 27 16.48 -3.64 -2.56
C GLU A 27 16.92 -5.08 -2.90
N GLY A 28 15.96 -5.92 -3.33
CA GLY A 28 16.21 -7.34 -3.63
C GLY A 28 15.96 -8.31 -2.46
N THR A 29 15.47 -7.82 -1.33
CA THR A 29 14.91 -8.65 -0.26
C THR A 29 13.43 -8.95 -0.50
N SER A 30 12.91 -10.01 0.14
CA SER A 30 11.47 -10.31 0.10
C SER A 30 10.62 -9.19 0.70
N GLU A 31 11.19 -8.37 1.57
CA GLU A 31 10.55 -7.17 2.12
C GLU A 31 10.40 -6.05 1.08
N ALA A 32 11.37 -5.89 0.18
CA ALA A 32 11.26 -4.96 -0.95
C ALA A 32 10.15 -5.37 -1.92
N GLU A 33 10.02 -6.67 -2.22
CA GLU A 33 8.89 -7.19 -3.00
C GLU A 33 7.55 -6.96 -2.29
N GLU A 34 7.50 -7.13 -0.96
CA GLU A 34 6.30 -6.81 -0.16
C GLU A 34 5.94 -5.32 -0.25
N MET A 35 6.93 -4.44 -0.17
CA MET A 35 6.75 -2.99 -0.29
C MET A 35 6.09 -2.62 -1.62
N GLU A 36 6.57 -3.13 -2.75
CA GLU A 36 6.00 -2.85 -4.07
C GLU A 36 4.52 -3.28 -4.16
N ILE A 37 4.18 -4.43 -3.59
CA ILE A 37 2.79 -4.93 -3.57
C ILE A 37 1.91 -4.04 -2.68
N LEU A 38 2.39 -3.65 -1.49
CA LEU A 38 1.63 -2.78 -0.59
C LEU A 38 1.35 -1.41 -1.22
N VAL A 39 2.34 -0.81 -1.89
CA VAL A 39 2.17 0.45 -2.62
C VAL A 39 1.07 0.33 -3.69
N SER A 40 1.13 -0.73 -4.50
CA SER A 40 0.10 -0.97 -5.54
C SER A 40 -1.31 -1.12 -4.96
N LEU A 41 -1.45 -1.70 -3.76
CA LEU A 41 -2.74 -1.84 -3.08
C LEU A 41 -3.26 -0.50 -2.54
N ILE A 42 -2.38 0.34 -2.01
CA ILE A 42 -2.73 1.69 -1.57
C ILE A 42 -3.24 2.49 -2.77
N GLU A 43 -2.50 2.49 -3.89
CA GLU A 43 -2.91 3.21 -5.11
C GLU A 43 -4.27 2.74 -5.62
N ALA A 44 -4.52 1.43 -5.66
CA ALA A 44 -5.81 0.89 -6.07
C ALA A 44 -6.96 1.32 -5.15
N TYR A 45 -6.72 1.36 -3.84
CA TYR A 45 -7.70 1.86 -2.86
C TYR A 45 -7.93 3.36 -3.01
N GLU A 46 -6.88 4.16 -3.16
CA GLU A 46 -6.99 5.61 -3.36
C GLU A 46 -7.70 5.94 -4.67
N ASP A 47 -7.48 5.22 -5.76
CA ASP A 47 -8.19 5.43 -7.02
C ASP A 47 -9.70 5.13 -6.89
N GLU A 48 -10.05 4.06 -6.16
CA GLU A 48 -11.44 3.66 -5.94
C GLU A 48 -12.19 4.60 -4.96
N TYR A 49 -11.55 4.99 -3.86
CA TYR A 49 -12.20 5.74 -2.77
C TYR A 49 -11.93 7.25 -2.80
N TYR A 50 -10.76 7.67 -3.29
CA TYR A 50 -10.29 9.05 -3.37
C TYR A 50 -9.86 9.44 -4.79
N PRO A 51 -10.73 9.29 -5.81
CA PRO A 51 -10.36 9.61 -7.17
C PRO A 51 -9.91 11.07 -7.24
N ILE A 52 -8.67 11.29 -7.66
CA ILE A 52 -8.08 12.63 -7.80
C ILE A 52 -8.85 13.33 -8.91
N LYS A 53 -9.94 14.02 -8.57
CA LYS A 53 -10.69 14.85 -9.50
C LYS A 53 -9.80 16.02 -9.89
N CYS A 54 -9.08 15.89 -11.00
CA CYS A 54 -8.59 17.03 -11.76
C CYS A 54 -9.81 17.91 -12.09
N ARG A 55 -10.00 18.97 -11.31
CA ARG A 55 -10.98 20.01 -11.57
C ARG A 55 -10.45 20.82 -12.74
N SER A 56 -11.01 20.53 -13.92
CA SER A 56 -10.84 21.28 -15.17
C SER A 56 -11.11 22.78 -15.00
#